data_AF-K6D355-F1
#
_entry.id   AF-K6D355-F1
#
_cell.length_a   1.000
_cell.length_b   1.000
_cell.length_c   1.000
_cell.angle_alpha   90.00
_cell.angle_beta   90.00
_cell.angle_gamma   90.00
#
_symmetry.space_group_name_H-M   'P 1'
#
loop_
_entity.id
_entity.type
_entity.pdbx_description
1 polymer ?
#
loop_
_entity_poly.entity_id
_entity_poly.type
_entity_poly.pdbx_seq_one_letter_code
_entity_poly.pdbx_strand_id
1 'polypeptide(L)'
;MNENKKALYFSIILGTIGNILIAIATMKYLVKENDILGYGIILFGLVLTNLYISDLEKKAGIRKKLTLIRVFFVTLSLFISALYFFYY
;
A
#
# COMPACT_ATOMS: atom_id res chain seq x y z
N MET A 1 3.37 -24.39 14.06
CA MET A 1 3.51 -23.53 12.86
C MET A 1 4.97 -23.11 12.79
N ASN A 2 5.73 -23.45 11.74
CA ASN A 2 7.17 -23.10 11.64
C ASN A 2 7.37 -21.60 11.91
N GLU A 3 8.25 -21.26 12.84
CA GLU A 3 8.50 -19.89 13.29
C GLU A 3 8.83 -18.94 12.12
N ASN A 4 9.53 -19.44 11.10
CA ASN A 4 9.82 -18.70 9.86
C ASN A 4 8.56 -18.22 9.12
N LYS A 5 7.46 -18.99 9.14
CA LYS A 5 6.20 -18.57 8.52
C LYS A 5 5.49 -17.50 9.35
N LYS A 6 5.61 -17.55 10.68
CA LYS A 6 5.03 -16.54 11.58
C LYS A 6 5.74 -15.19 11.40
N ALA A 7 7.07 -15.19 11.37
CA ALA A 7 7.89 -14.00 11.13
C ALA A 7 7.61 -13.39 9.74
N LEU A 8 7.46 -14.24 8.72
CA LEU A 8 7.10 -13.79 7.37
C LEU A 8 5.74 -13.08 7.34
N TYR A 9 4.69 -13.68 7.94
CA TYR A 9 3.37 -13.04 7.98
C TYR A 9 3.36 -11.75 8.79
N PHE A 10 4.10 -11.70 9.90
CA PHE A 10 4.25 -10.47 10.68
C PHE A 10 4.89 -9.36 9.85
N SER A 11 5.91 -9.68 9.06
CA SER A 11 6.58 -8.74 8.17
C SER A 11 5.65 -8.20 7.08
N ILE A 12 4.79 -9.06 6.50
CA ILE A 12 3.76 -8.63 5.53
C ILE A 12 2.76 -7.66 6.18
N ILE A 13 2.31 -7.97 7.39
CA ILE A 13 1.36 -7.11 8.12
C ILE A 13 1.99 -5.75 8.39
N LEU A 14 3.22 -5.71 8.91
CA LEU A 14 3.95 -4.46 9.14
C LEU A 14 4.14 -3.64 7.86
N GLY A 15 4.53 -4.30 6.76
CA GLY A 15 4.67 -3.63 5.46
C GLY A 15 3.34 -3.06 4.95
N THR A 16 2.23 -3.76 5.20
CA THR A 16 0.89 -3.29 4.84
C THR A 16 0.49 -2.06 5.65
N ILE A 17 0.68 -2.11 6.97
CA ILE A 17 0.41 -0.98 7.87
C ILE A 17 1.26 0.23 7.48
N GLY A 18 2.56 0.02 7.20
CA GLY A 18 3.46 1.07 6.75
C GLY A 18 2.98 1.75 5.46
N ASN A 19 2.54 0.98 4.47
CA ASN A 19 1.98 1.53 3.23
C ASN A 19 0.71 2.36 3.48
N ILE A 20 -0.18 1.91 4.38
CA ILE A 20 -1.39 2.65 4.74
C ILE A 20 -1.02 3.99 5.41
N LEU A 21 -0.05 3.98 6.34
CA LEU A 21 0.42 5.19 7.00
C LEU A 21 1.04 6.19 6.02
N ILE A 22 1.85 5.72 5.06
CA ILE A 22 2.44 6.55 4.01
C ILE A 22 1.33 7.19 3.15
N ALA A 23 0.30 6.41 2.77
CA ALA A 23 -0.82 6.93 2.01
C ALA A 23 -1.56 8.04 2.77
N ILE A 24 -1.86 7.83 4.06
CA ILE A 24 -2.53 8.83 4.92
C ILE A 24 -1.70 10.11 5.08
N ALA A 25 -0.41 9.97 5.41
CA ALA A 25 0.48 11.12 5.58
C ALA A 25 0.59 11.94 4.29
N THR A 26 0.70 11.24 3.16
CA THR A 26 0.75 11.85 1.84
C THR A 26 -0.53 12.63 1.52
N MET A 27 -1.70 12.03 1.73
CA MET A 27 -2.99 12.69 1.50
C MET A 27 -3.06 14.02 2.26
N LYS A 28 -2.68 14.01 3.54
CA LYS A 28 -2.72 15.20 4.41
C LYS A 28 -1.78 16.29 3.91
N TYR A 29 -0.60 15.92 3.42
CA TYR A 29 0.37 16.89 2.89
C TYR A 29 -0.11 17.51 1.57
N LEU A 30 -0.62 16.70 0.65
CA LEU A 30 -0.98 17.15 -0.68
C LEU A 30 -2.24 18.01 -0.72
N VAL A 31 -3.24 17.72 0.11
CA VAL A 31 -4.43 18.58 0.25
C VAL A 31 -4.04 19.95 0.80
N LYS A 32 -3.03 20.02 1.67
CA LYS A 32 -2.54 21.29 2.20
C LYS A 32 -1.81 22.13 1.14
N GLU A 33 -0.99 21.49 0.31
CA GLU A 33 -0.16 22.18 -0.69
C GLU A 33 -0.86 22.37 -2.05
N ASN A 34 -2.03 21.74 -2.26
CA ASN A 34 -2.78 21.72 -3.52
C ASN A 34 -1.93 21.28 -4.74
N ASP A 35 -0.95 20.41 -4.50
CA ASP A 35 -0.01 19.92 -5.52
C ASP A 35 -0.55 18.67 -6.24
N ILE A 36 -1.27 18.92 -7.34
CA ILE A 36 -1.88 17.88 -8.17
C ILE A 36 -0.82 16.96 -8.81
N LEU A 37 0.35 17.50 -9.18
CA LEU A 37 1.42 16.71 -9.79
C LEU A 37 2.09 15.81 -8.75
N GLY A 38 2.36 16.34 -7.56
CA GLY A 38 2.84 15.57 -6.41
C GLY A 38 1.88 14.42 -6.06
N TYR A 39 0.58 14.64 -6.17
CA TYR A 39 -0.44 13.61 -5.98
C TYR A 39 -0.34 12.48 -7.00
N GLY A 40 -0.24 12.81 -8.29
CA GLY A 40 -0.03 11.82 -9.35
C GLY A 40 1.23 10.98 -9.13
N ILE A 41 2.35 11.63 -8.78
CA ILE A 41 3.64 10.96 -8.56
C ILE A 41 3.56 9.98 -7.40
N ILE A 42 2.95 10.36 -6.27
CA ILE A 42 2.92 9.48 -5.10
C ILE A 42 1.95 8.32 -5.30
N LEU A 43 0.77 8.55 -5.90
CA LEU A 43 -0.14 7.45 -6.23
C LEU A 43 0.54 6.45 -7.17
N PHE A 44 1.25 6.94 -8.19
CA PHE A 44 1.96 6.08 -9.13
C PHE A 44 3.10 5.31 -8.43
N GLY A 45 3.87 5.97 -7.56
CA GLY A 45 4.91 5.32 -6.75
C GLY A 45 4.37 4.24 -5.81
N LEU A 46 3.20 4.47 -5.20
CA LEU A 46 2.49 3.48 -4.37
C LEU A 46 2.09 2.25 -5.20
N VAL A 47 1.57 2.45 -6.41
CA VAL A 47 1.22 1.35 -7.33
C VAL A 47 2.47 0.55 -7.70
N LEU A 48 3.54 1.20 -8.15
CA LEU A 48 4.80 0.54 -8.52
C LEU A 48 5.39 -0.26 -7.36
N THR A 49 5.43 0.34 -6.18
CA THR A 49 5.94 -0.32 -4.96
C THR A 49 5.12 -1.57 -4.66
N ASN A 50 3.80 -1.51 -4.74
CA ASN A 50 2.94 -2.67 -4.47
C ASN A 50 3.03 -3.76 -5.54
N LEU A 51 3.25 -3.41 -6.80
CA LEU A 51 3.57 -4.39 -7.84
C LEU A 51 4.88 -5.12 -7.52
N TYR A 52 5.92 -4.38 -7.13
CA TYR A 52 7.20 -4.94 -6.73
C TYR A 52 7.07 -5.87 -5.50
N ILE A 53 6.40 -5.43 -4.43
CA ILE A 53 6.22 -6.29 -3.26
C ILE A 53 5.36 -7.52 -3.62
N SER A 54 4.41 -7.41 -4.55
CA SER A 54 3.63 -8.59 -5.01
C SER A 54 4.50 -9.61 -5.73
N ASP A 55 5.50 -9.16 -6.49
CA ASP A 55 6.50 -10.03 -7.12
C ASP A 55 7.39 -10.70 -6.08
N LEU A 56 7.86 -9.95 -5.07
CA LEU A 56 8.62 -10.51 -3.95
C LEU A 56 7.82 -11.57 -3.18
N GLU A 57 6.54 -11.33 -2.93
CA GLU A 57 5.70 -12.30 -2.22
C GLU A 57 5.52 -13.62 -3.00
N LYS A 58 5.39 -13.53 -4.33
CA LYS A 58 5.35 -14.71 -5.20
C LYS A 58 6.67 -15.49 -5.11
N LYS A 59 7.81 -14.80 -5.18
CA LYS A 59 9.15 -15.41 -5.05
C LYS A 59 9.38 -16.05 -3.69
N ALA A 60 8.81 -15.48 -2.63
CA ALA A 60 8.87 -16.01 -1.27
C ALA A 60 7.91 -17.20 -1.00
N GLY A 61 7.13 -17.65 -1.99
CA GLY A 61 6.18 -18.74 -1.84
C GLY A 61 4.98 -18.40 -0.96
N ILE A 62 4.64 -17.11 -0.82
CA ILE A 62 3.47 -16.68 -0.05
C ILE A 62 2.20 -17.10 -0.77
N ARG A 63 1.20 -17.53 0.01
CA ARG A 63 -0.08 -17.95 -0.54
C ARG A 63 -0.73 -16.80 -1.28
N LYS A 64 -1.14 -17.04 -2.53
CA LYS A 64 -1.84 -16.07 -3.40
C LYS A 64 -3.02 -15.38 -2.71
N LYS A 65 -3.75 -16.07 -1.82
CA LYS A 65 -4.86 -15.50 -1.04
C LYS A 65 -4.43 -14.31 -0.16
N LEU A 66 -3.24 -14.37 0.45
CA LEU A 66 -2.75 -13.32 1.34
C LEU A 66 -2.27 -12.08 0.57
N THR A 67 -1.56 -12.30 -0.54
CA THR A 67 -1.22 -11.23 -1.49
C THR A 67 -2.47 -10.51 -1.98
N LEU A 68 -3.55 -11.25 -2.28
CA LEU A 68 -4.83 -10.68 -2.69
C LEU A 68 -5.47 -9.80 -1.61
N ILE A 69 -5.47 -10.25 -0.35
CA ILE A 69 -5.98 -9.46 0.78
C ILE A 69 -5.18 -8.16 0.93
N ARG A 70 -3.85 -8.24 0.86
CA ARG A 70 -2.99 -7.06 0.95
C ARG A 70 -3.25 -6.08 -0.19
N VAL A 71 -3.27 -6.55 -1.43
CA VAL A 71 -3.55 -5.72 -2.62
C VAL A 71 -4.93 -5.08 -2.50
N PHE A 72 -5.94 -5.81 -2.01
CA PHE A 72 -7.26 -5.25 -1.76
C PHE A 72 -7.22 -4.07 -0.78
N PHE A 73 -6.54 -4.21 0.37
CA PHE A 73 -6.41 -3.12 1.34
C PHE A 73 -5.67 -1.89 0.79
N VAL A 74 -4.61 -2.12 0.01
CA VAL A 74 -3.86 -1.03 -0.64
C VAL A 74 -4.74 -0.32 -1.67
N THR A 75 -5.42 -1.05 -2.54
CA THR A 75 -6.32 -0.46 -3.55
C THR A 75 -7.47 0.29 -2.89
N LEU A 76 -8.03 -0.25 -1.80
CA LEU A 76 -9.06 0.43 -1.01
C LEU A 76 -8.53 1.74 -0.41
N SER A 77 -7.31 1.73 0.13
CA SER A 77 -6.66 2.95 0.64
C SER A 77 -6.46 3.99 -0.46
N LEU A 78 -6.00 3.58 -1.65
CA LEU A 78 -5.86 4.47 -2.81
C LEU A 78 -7.21 5.05 -3.25
N PHE A 79 -8.26 4.23 -3.27
CA PHE A 79 -9.60 4.68 -3.63
C PHE A 79 -10.16 5.72 -2.65
N ILE A 80 -10.02 5.48 -1.33
CA ILE A 80 -10.38 6.45 -0.30
C ILE A 80 -9.57 7.74 -0.46
N SER A 81 -8.28 7.62 -0.79
CA SER A 81 -7.41 8.77 -1.04
C SER A 81 -7.93 9.63 -2.18
N ALA A 82 -8.32 9.00 -3.28
CA ALA A 82 -8.84 9.69 -4.46
C ALA A 82 -10.16 10.40 -4.14
N LEU A 83 -11.08 9.72 -3.44
CA LEU A 83 -12.35 10.33 -3.02
C LEU A 83 -12.14 11.55 -2.12
N TYR A 84 -11.22 11.46 -1.16
CA TYR A 84 -10.92 12.57 -0.26
C TYR A 84 -10.35 13.78 -1.01
N PHE A 85 -9.49 13.54 -2.00
CA PHE A 85 -8.95 14.59 -2.86
C PHE A 85 -10.04 15.27 -3.71
N PHE A 86 -10.98 14.53 -4.30
CA PHE A 86 -12.06 15.14 -5.10
C PHE A 86 -13.14 15.83 -4.26
N TYR A 87 -13.21 15.54 -2.96
CA TYR A 87 -14.17 16.18 -2.05
C TYR A 87 -13.74 17.57 -1.59
N TYR A 88 -12.42 17.80 -1.48
CA TYR A 88 -11.82 19.08 -1.10
C TYR A 88 -11.41 19.91 -2.32
#